data_AF-A0A953NUD8-F1
#
_entry.id   AF-A0A953NUD8-F1
#
_cell.length_a   1.000
_cell.length_b   1.000
_cell.length_c   1.000
_cell.angle_alpha   90.00
_cell.angle_beta   90.00
_cell.angle_gamma   90.00
#
_symmetry.space_group_name_H-M   'P 1'
#
loop_
_entity.id
_entity.type
_entity.pdbx_description
1 polymer ?
#
loop_
_entity_poly.entity_id
_entity_poly.type
_entity_poly.pdbx_seq_one_letter_code
_entity_poly.pdbx_strand_id
1 'polypeptide(L)'
;MLTVSEHPETLDQIQETIQKWFGHSGEHEAPFTFSRGAGKSALLCFISYNRRDLKLKTALQWISLEMKEACLQLYLDKFVVSTAIEGDQFCLNIEPDPEPEHRFLSSALREIAETKHPAFQSRILRAFIDLEENLPGTTIEQATGAPTDFQVALEALSSAPGTSQLIADDPLLAAKIRGLKRKRQMLEVSGGALSSEQVAEVLGISRQAVDKRRSSNQLLALTQGRRGYSYPSFQFEDGRTIRGLEEVLAQLKSLDPWMQMVFFTSPNERLGGKTPIENLQKGLVEEVTRAASGYGEQGAL
;
A
#
# COMPACT_ATOMS: atom_id res chain seq x y z
N MET A 1 11.37 -27.76 7.48
CA MET A 1 11.88 -26.67 8.34
C MET A 1 10.69 -26.14 9.12
N LEU A 2 10.60 -26.49 10.40
CA LEU A 2 9.52 -26.03 11.28
C LEU A 2 9.83 -24.58 11.68
N THR A 3 8.91 -23.65 11.42
CA THR A 3 9.09 -22.24 11.82
C THR A 3 8.18 -21.94 13.00
N VAL A 4 8.77 -21.46 14.09
CA VAL A 4 8.09 -20.99 15.29
C VAL A 4 8.19 -19.47 15.30
N SER A 5 7.06 -18.79 15.40
CA SER A 5 6.97 -17.33 15.41
C SER A 5 6.40 -16.87 16.74
N GLU A 6 7.12 -16.01 17.45
CA GLU A 6 6.74 -15.56 18.80
C GLU A 6 6.84 -14.04 18.91
N HIS A 7 5.91 -13.44 19.67
CA HIS A 7 5.80 -12.00 19.90
C HIS A 7 5.94 -11.69 21.39
N PRO A 8 7.14 -11.85 21.96
CA PRO A 8 7.35 -11.62 23.38
C PRO A 8 7.13 -10.14 23.74
N GLU A 9 6.49 -9.90 24.88
CA GLU A 9 6.18 -8.57 25.40
C GLU A 9 7.15 -8.11 26.50
N THR A 10 7.93 -9.04 27.05
CA THR A 10 8.88 -8.76 28.13
C THR A 10 10.24 -9.39 27.83
N LEU A 11 11.31 -8.82 28.41
CA LEU A 11 12.64 -9.39 28.28
C LEU A 11 12.73 -10.83 28.85
N ASP A 12 11.95 -11.15 29.89
CA ASP A 12 11.89 -12.52 30.44
C ASP A 12 11.26 -13.50 29.44
N GLN A 13 10.19 -13.10 28.75
CA GLN A 13 9.59 -13.92 27.70
C GLN A 13 10.56 -14.16 26.53
N ILE A 14 11.34 -13.15 26.13
CA ILE A 14 12.38 -13.32 25.11
C ILE A 14 13.37 -14.41 25.54
N GLN A 15 13.90 -14.30 26.75
CA GLN A 15 14.87 -15.25 27.29
C GLN A 15 14.27 -16.67 27.36
N GLU A 16 13.07 -16.81 27.93
CA GLU A 16 12.40 -18.09 28.07
C GLU A 16 12.13 -18.74 26.71
N THR A 17 11.69 -17.98 25.71
CA THR A 17 11.40 -18.51 24.38
C THR A 17 12.66 -19.03 23.70
N ILE A 18 13.77 -18.28 23.75
CA ILE A 18 15.05 -18.74 23.19
C ILE A 18 15.53 -19.99 23.94
N GLN A 19 15.50 -19.98 25.28
CA GLN A 19 15.91 -21.12 26.10
C GLN A 19 15.05 -22.37 25.83
N LYS A 20 13.73 -22.23 25.72
CA LYS A 20 12.82 -23.33 25.37
C LYS A 20 13.14 -23.86 23.98
N TRP A 21 13.34 -23.00 22.99
CA TRP A 21 13.62 -23.44 21.62
C TRP A 21 14.89 -24.28 21.50
N PHE A 22 15.97 -23.89 22.19
CA PHE A 22 17.19 -24.71 22.27
C PHE A 22 17.06 -25.92 23.21
N GLY A 23 16.27 -25.82 24.28
CA GLY A 23 16.00 -26.95 25.18
C GLY A 23 15.27 -28.11 24.48
N HIS A 24 14.45 -27.82 23.48
CA HIS A 24 13.76 -28.83 22.65
C HIS A 24 14.65 -29.41 21.54
N SER A 25 15.82 -28.83 21.25
CA SER A 25 16.68 -29.25 20.14
C SER A 25 17.70 -30.36 20.50
N GLY A 26 17.72 -30.84 21.75
CA GLY A 26 18.36 -32.11 22.13
C GLY A 26 19.89 -32.16 22.20
N GLU A 27 20.60 -31.02 22.24
CA GLU A 27 22.08 -30.99 22.27
C GLU A 27 22.66 -30.44 23.59
N HIS A 28 23.86 -30.93 23.94
CA HIS A 28 24.63 -30.51 25.12
C HIS A 28 25.12 -29.05 24.98
N GLU A 29 24.75 -28.23 25.96
CA GLU A 29 25.08 -26.80 26.13
C GLU A 29 24.51 -25.85 25.04
N ALA A 30 23.53 -25.03 25.45
CA ALA A 30 22.99 -23.97 24.60
C ALA A 30 24.11 -22.99 24.24
N PRO A 31 24.29 -22.60 22.95
CA PRO A 31 25.34 -21.69 22.53
C PRO A 31 25.11 -20.24 22.98
N PHE A 32 24.20 -20.04 23.93
CA PHE A 32 23.74 -18.75 24.43
C PHE A 32 23.94 -18.68 25.94
N THR A 33 24.55 -17.61 26.40
CA THR A 33 24.45 -17.18 27.80
C THR A 33 23.67 -15.89 27.87
N PHE A 34 22.82 -15.77 28.89
CA PHE A 34 22.04 -14.58 29.13
C PHE A 34 22.59 -13.85 30.34
N SER A 35 22.70 -12.54 30.24
CA SER A 35 22.92 -11.69 31.38
C SER A 35 21.98 -10.49 31.34
N ARG A 36 21.86 -9.82 32.48
CA ARG A 36 21.09 -8.59 32.61
C ARG A 36 22.06 -7.42 32.62
N GLY A 37 21.79 -6.42 31.79
CA GLY A 37 22.54 -5.15 31.80
C GLY A 37 22.39 -4.43 33.15
N ALA A 38 23.24 -3.42 33.39
CA ALA A 38 23.21 -2.64 34.62
C ALA A 38 21.79 -2.10 34.90
N GLY A 39 21.19 -2.49 36.03
CA GLY A 39 19.82 -2.11 36.40
C GLY A 39 18.70 -3.04 35.88
N LYS A 40 19.02 -4.17 35.23
CA LYS A 40 18.06 -5.13 34.62
C LYS A 40 17.18 -4.55 33.49
N SER A 41 17.50 -3.37 32.98
CA SER A 41 16.79 -2.73 31.86
C SER A 41 17.10 -3.36 30.51
N ALA A 42 18.13 -4.20 30.42
CA ALA A 42 18.57 -4.84 29.18
C ALA A 42 18.71 -6.35 29.35
N LEU A 43 18.47 -7.10 28.27
CA LEU A 43 18.84 -8.50 28.12
C LEU A 43 20.04 -8.59 27.18
N LEU A 44 21.17 -9.02 27.72
CA LEU A 44 22.38 -9.29 26.96
C LEU A 44 22.41 -10.79 26.66
N CYS A 45 22.47 -11.13 25.39
CA CYS A 45 22.45 -12.50 24.90
C CYS A 45 23.76 -12.75 24.16
N PHE A 46 24.66 -13.49 24.81
CA PHE A 46 26.00 -13.79 24.29
C PHE A 46 26.00 -15.13 23.58
N ILE A 47 26.54 -15.14 22.37
CA ILE A 47 26.70 -16.32 21.55
C ILE A 47 28.17 -16.74 21.63
N SER A 48 28.42 -17.83 22.35
CA SER A 48 29.75 -18.20 22.84
C SER A 48 30.66 -18.84 21.79
N TYR A 49 30.12 -19.43 20.71
CA TYR A 49 30.90 -20.01 19.61
C TYR A 49 30.13 -20.05 18.29
N ASN A 50 30.82 -19.72 17.19
CA ASN A 50 30.28 -19.78 15.83
C ASN A 50 29.97 -21.23 15.44
N ARG A 51 28.70 -21.60 15.55
CA ARG A 51 28.17 -22.87 15.04
C ARG A 51 27.85 -22.75 13.56
N ARG A 52 28.45 -23.60 12.73
CA ARG A 52 28.22 -23.61 11.27
C ARG A 52 26.77 -23.86 10.88
N ASP A 53 25.99 -24.44 11.78
CA ASP A 53 24.61 -24.84 11.59
C ASP A 53 23.60 -23.94 12.31
N LEU A 54 24.05 -22.86 12.97
CA LEU A 54 23.19 -21.82 13.51
C LEU A 54 23.40 -20.52 12.73
N LYS A 55 22.35 -20.05 12.06
CA LYS A 55 22.35 -18.74 11.40
C LYS A 55 21.50 -17.78 12.22
N LEU A 56 22.09 -16.65 12.59
CA LEU A 56 21.37 -15.52 13.14
C LEU A 56 21.15 -14.49 12.03
N LYS A 57 19.90 -14.07 11.87
CA LYS A 57 19.53 -12.92 11.05
C LYS A 57 18.87 -11.88 11.93
N THR A 58 19.15 -10.61 11.66
CA THR A 58 18.54 -9.49 12.36
C THR A 58 17.90 -8.57 11.33
N ALA A 59 16.73 -8.04 11.69
CA ALA A 59 16.03 -6.99 10.98
C ALA A 59 15.52 -5.97 12.00
N LEU A 60 14.90 -4.89 11.52
CA LEU A 60 14.47 -3.79 12.38
C LEU A 60 13.42 -4.21 13.44
N GLN A 61 12.66 -5.27 13.18
CA GLN A 61 11.52 -5.70 14.00
C GLN A 61 11.64 -7.15 14.49
N TRP A 62 12.66 -7.90 14.05
CA TRP A 62 12.77 -9.29 14.43
C TRP A 62 14.21 -9.79 14.42
N ILE A 63 14.42 -10.84 15.19
CA ILE A 63 15.61 -11.70 15.08
C ILE A 63 15.16 -13.11 14.70
N SER A 64 15.95 -13.77 13.86
CA SER A 64 15.70 -15.15 13.43
C SER A 64 16.90 -16.02 13.75
N LEU A 65 16.63 -17.13 14.40
CA LEU A 65 17.58 -18.20 14.70
C LEU A 65 17.21 -19.41 13.84
N GLU A 66 18.07 -19.71 12.86
CA GLU A 66 17.84 -20.80 11.91
C GLU A 66 18.84 -21.94 12.16
N MET A 67 18.30 -23.13 12.39
CA MET A 67 19.03 -24.40 12.37
C MET A 67 18.58 -25.24 11.17
N LYS A 68 19.25 -26.38 10.92
CA LYS A 68 19.02 -27.24 9.75
C LYS A 68 17.55 -27.62 9.54
N GLU A 69 16.80 -27.86 10.62
CA GLU A 69 15.41 -28.33 10.55
C GLU A 69 14.39 -27.43 11.26
N ALA A 70 14.84 -26.36 11.95
CA ALA A 70 14.00 -25.48 12.75
C ALA A 70 14.38 -24.01 12.56
N CYS A 71 13.40 -23.12 12.68
CA CYS A 71 13.56 -21.67 12.66
C CYS A 71 12.76 -21.08 13.83
N LEU A 72 13.38 -20.23 14.64
CA LEU A 72 12.68 -19.38 15.59
C LEU A 72 12.75 -17.95 15.09
N GLN A 73 11.59 -17.33 14.90
CA GLN A 73 11.46 -15.92 14.58
C GLN A 73 10.84 -15.19 15.77
N LEU A 74 11.59 -14.25 16.33
CA LEU A 74 11.13 -13.40 17.44
C LEU A 74 10.82 -12.02 16.91
N TYR A 75 9.57 -11.59 17.04
CA TYR A 75 9.14 -10.24 16.72
C TYR A 75 9.30 -9.37 17.96
N LEU A 76 10.16 -8.36 17.84
CA LEU A 76 10.67 -7.56 18.94
C LEU A 76 10.18 -6.11 18.82
N ASP A 77 8.91 -5.91 18.49
CA ASP A 77 8.32 -4.59 18.21
C ASP A 77 8.49 -3.59 19.36
N LYS A 78 8.52 -4.08 20.60
CA LYS A 78 8.70 -3.29 21.83
C LYS A 78 10.16 -3.16 22.28
N PHE A 79 11.13 -3.65 21.51
CA PHE A 79 12.52 -3.72 21.92
C PHE A 79 13.50 -3.26 20.85
N VAL A 80 14.47 -2.44 21.21
CA VAL A 80 15.61 -2.11 20.35
C VAL A 80 16.64 -3.23 20.47
N VAL A 81 17.12 -3.71 19.32
CA VAL A 81 18.18 -4.70 19.23
C VAL A 81 19.43 -4.04 18.66
N SER A 82 20.52 -4.12 19.40
CA SER A 82 21.85 -3.78 18.91
C SER A 82 22.76 -5.00 18.96
N THR A 83 23.78 -5.00 18.10
CA THR A 83 24.72 -6.12 17.97
C THR A 83 26.13 -5.63 18.22
N ALA A 84 26.92 -6.42 18.94
CA ALA A 84 28.31 -6.13 19.25
C ALA A 84 29.15 -7.41 19.23
N ILE A 85 30.47 -7.25 19.16
CA ILE A 85 31.43 -8.34 19.38
C ILE A 85 32.19 -8.00 20.66
N GLU A 86 32.09 -8.87 21.66
CA GLU A 86 32.80 -8.73 22.94
C GLU A 86 33.75 -9.93 23.12
N GLY A 87 35.05 -9.68 22.98
CA GLY A 87 36.05 -10.76 22.89
C GLY A 87 35.79 -11.65 21.67
N ASP A 88 35.64 -12.95 21.90
CA ASP A 88 35.30 -13.95 20.86
C ASP A 88 33.79 -14.24 20.78
N GLN A 89 32.95 -13.46 21.47
CA GLN A 89 31.51 -13.69 21.56
C GLN A 89 30.73 -12.63 20.78
N PHE A 90 29.70 -13.08 20.07
CA PHE A 90 28.73 -12.17 19.46
C PHE A 90 27.64 -11.85 20.47
N CYS A 91 27.33 -10.58 20.69
CA CYS A 91 26.35 -10.12 21.66
C CYS A 91 25.14 -9.50 20.97
N LEU A 92 23.94 -9.94 21.38
CA LEU A 92 22.67 -9.26 21.13
C LEU A 92 22.29 -8.50 22.40
N ASN A 93 22.28 -7.17 22.32
CA ASN A 93 21.74 -6.34 23.38
C ASN A 93 20.31 -5.95 23.03
N ILE A 94 19.37 -6.37 23.87
CA ILE A 94 17.93 -6.17 23.71
C ILE A 94 17.42 -5.32 24.87
N GLU A 95 16.90 -4.14 24.54
CA GLU A 95 16.41 -3.15 25.50
C GLU A 95 14.97 -2.77 25.15
N PRO A 96 14.09 -2.49 26.13
CA PRO A 96 12.78 -1.91 25.85
C PRO A 96 12.95 -0.65 25.01
N ASP A 97 12.20 -0.57 23.92
CA ASP A 97 12.11 0.65 23.14
C ASP A 97 11.40 1.71 24.02
N PRO A 98 12.02 2.87 24.30
CA PRO A 98 11.39 3.89 25.12
C PRO A 98 10.15 4.49 24.46
N GLU A 99 10.02 4.36 23.14
CA GLU A 99 8.96 4.95 22.33
C GLU A 99 8.50 3.98 21.22
N PRO A 100 7.93 2.82 21.59
CA PRO A 100 7.58 1.77 20.62
C PRO A 100 6.56 2.25 19.59
N GLU A 101 5.67 3.18 19.95
CA GLU A 101 4.74 3.85 19.04
C GLU A 101 5.44 4.70 17.96
N HIS A 102 6.62 5.27 18.26
CA HIS A 102 7.37 6.11 17.33
C HIS A 102 8.34 5.31 16.45
N ARG A 103 8.46 4.00 16.64
CA ARG A 103 9.38 3.15 15.87
C ARG A 103 9.09 3.16 14.38
N PHE A 104 7.82 3.01 13.98
CA PHE A 104 7.44 3.02 12.56
C PHE A 104 7.73 4.38 11.93
N LEU A 105 7.42 5.46 12.65
CA LEU A 105 7.75 6.83 12.23
C LEU A 105 9.26 7.01 12.09
N SER A 106 10.04 6.57 13.08
CA SER A 106 11.51 6.67 13.09
C SER A 106 12.15 5.89 11.94
N SER A 107 11.63 4.71 11.63
CA SER A 107 12.05 3.92 10.46
C SER A 107 11.78 4.67 9.16
N ALA A 108 10.56 5.19 8.98
CA ALA A 108 10.20 5.97 7.80
C ALA A 108 11.06 7.25 7.67
N LEU A 109 11.32 7.94 8.78
CA LEU A 109 12.19 9.12 8.80
C LEU A 109 13.64 8.79 8.40
N ARG A 110 14.15 7.60 8.78
CA ARG A 110 15.48 7.14 8.35
C ARG A 110 15.55 6.92 6.83
N GLU A 111 14.54 6.27 6.24
CA GLU A 111 14.45 6.12 4.79
C GLU A 111 14.37 7.47 4.06
N ILE A 112 13.63 8.42 4.64
CA ILE A 112 13.54 9.79 4.13
C ILE A 112 14.89 10.49 4.23
N ALA A 113 15.64 10.32 5.32
CA ALA A 113 16.95 10.95 5.50
C ALA A 113 17.98 10.50 4.44
N GLU A 114 17.86 9.28 3.92
CA GLU A 114 18.74 8.72 2.89
C GLU A 114 18.26 8.99 1.45
N THR A 115 17.20 9.80 1.28
CA THR A 115 16.59 10.04 -0.03
C THR A 115 17.52 10.78 -1.01
N LYS A 116 17.36 10.48 -2.31
CA LYS A 116 18.00 11.24 -3.41
C LYS A 116 17.36 12.62 -3.66
N HIS A 117 16.21 12.89 -3.05
CA HIS A 117 15.42 14.11 -3.27
C HIS A 117 15.05 14.82 -1.96
N PRO A 118 16.01 15.30 -1.16
CA PRO A 118 15.77 15.79 0.20
C PRO A 118 14.82 17.00 0.23
N ALA A 119 14.97 17.95 -0.69
CA ALA A 119 14.09 19.12 -0.76
C ALA A 119 12.62 18.76 -1.03
N PHE A 120 12.36 17.71 -1.81
CA PHE A 120 11.01 17.23 -2.06
C PHE A 120 10.40 16.65 -0.77
N GLN A 121 11.14 15.77 -0.09
CA GLN A 121 10.68 15.17 1.17
C GLN A 121 10.47 16.22 2.27
N SER A 122 11.40 17.17 2.45
CA SER A 122 11.26 18.24 3.45
C SER A 122 10.07 19.16 3.18
N ARG A 123 9.67 19.37 1.92
CA ARG A 123 8.47 20.16 1.60
C ARG A 123 7.18 19.38 1.91
N ILE A 124 7.16 18.08 1.61
CA ILE A 124 6.04 17.21 1.94
C ILE A 124 5.85 17.12 3.45
N LEU A 125 6.91 16.80 4.19
CA LEU A 125 6.84 16.65 5.65
C LEU A 125 6.35 17.94 6.32
N ARG A 126 6.89 19.11 5.95
CA ARG A 126 6.40 20.39 6.48
C ARG A 126 4.91 20.60 6.20
N ALA A 127 4.47 20.34 4.97
CA ALA A 127 3.06 20.50 4.62
C ALA A 127 2.14 19.56 5.43
N PHE A 128 2.58 18.34 5.76
CA PHE A 128 1.80 17.41 6.58
C PHE A 128 1.87 17.70 8.08
N ILE A 129 2.99 18.20 8.59
CA ILE A 129 3.10 18.69 9.98
C ILE A 129 2.15 19.88 10.17
N ASP A 130 2.21 20.86 9.26
CA ASP A 130 1.31 22.01 9.27
C ASP A 130 -0.16 21.56 9.18
N LEU A 131 -0.45 20.50 8.41
CA LEU A 131 -1.80 19.95 8.27
C LEU A 131 -2.29 19.31 9.58
N GLU A 132 -1.45 18.52 10.25
CA GLU A 132 -1.75 17.85 11.52
C GLU A 132 -2.08 18.85 12.62
N GLU A 133 -1.29 19.91 12.76
CA GLU A 133 -1.52 20.99 13.74
C GLU A 133 -2.89 21.67 13.59
N ASN A 134 -3.45 21.65 12.38
CA ASN A 134 -4.70 22.33 12.03
C ASN A 134 -5.90 21.37 11.89
N LEU A 135 -5.71 20.06 12.06
CA LEU A 135 -6.77 19.07 11.96
C LEU A 135 -7.36 18.71 13.34
N PRO A 136 -8.69 18.57 13.46
CA PRO A 136 -9.28 17.95 14.64
C PRO A 136 -8.77 16.52 14.81
N GLY A 137 -8.45 16.10 16.04
CA GLY A 137 -7.94 14.75 16.33
C GLY A 137 -8.84 13.63 15.79
N THR A 138 -10.16 13.81 15.85
CA THR A 138 -11.14 12.87 15.30
C THR A 138 -11.00 12.66 13.79
N THR A 139 -10.57 13.69 13.05
CA THR A 139 -10.35 13.62 11.60
C THR A 139 -9.05 12.90 11.28
N ILE A 140 -8.01 13.08 12.09
CA ILE A 140 -6.75 12.34 11.97
C ILE A 140 -7.02 10.85 12.19
N GLU A 141 -7.70 10.49 13.27
CA GLU A 141 -8.06 9.11 13.58
C GLU A 141 -8.86 8.46 12.43
N GLN A 142 -9.89 9.15 11.91
CA GLN A 142 -10.67 8.68 10.77
C GLN A 142 -9.81 8.47 9.52
N ALA A 143 -8.94 9.44 9.19
CA ALA A 143 -8.07 9.34 8.03
C ALA A 143 -7.07 8.18 8.16
N THR A 144 -6.50 7.95 9.34
CA THR A 144 -5.56 6.84 9.59
C THR A 144 -6.18 5.46 9.46
N GLY A 145 -7.51 5.35 9.53
CA GLY A 145 -8.24 4.10 9.25
C GLY A 145 -8.34 3.75 7.76
N ALA A 146 -7.84 4.60 6.86
CA ALA A 146 -7.89 4.36 5.43
C ALA A 146 -6.98 3.19 5.00
N PRO A 147 -7.37 2.42 3.97
CA PRO A 147 -6.63 1.23 3.53
C PRO A 147 -5.27 1.53 2.88
N THR A 148 -4.96 2.80 2.55
CA THR A 148 -3.69 3.19 1.90
C THR A 148 -3.22 4.57 2.35
N ASP A 149 -1.90 4.79 2.41
CA ASP A 149 -1.30 6.08 2.79
C ASP A 149 -1.74 7.25 1.90
N PHE A 150 -1.93 7.00 0.60
CA PHE A 150 -2.44 8.03 -0.33
C PHE A 150 -3.88 8.45 0.01
N GLN A 151 -4.68 7.52 0.52
CA GLN A 151 -6.04 7.82 0.94
C GLN A 151 -6.05 8.59 2.25
N VAL A 152 -5.21 8.22 3.22
CA VAL A 152 -4.97 9.00 4.45
C VAL A 152 -4.66 10.46 4.07
N ALA A 153 -3.67 10.66 3.19
CA ALA A 153 -3.27 11.99 2.74
C ALA A 153 -4.40 12.76 2.05
N LEU A 154 -5.14 12.12 1.13
CA LEU A 154 -6.23 12.77 0.41
C LEU A 154 -7.38 13.18 1.35
N GLU A 155 -7.71 12.34 2.33
CA GLU A 155 -8.77 12.60 3.30
C GLU A 155 -8.37 13.70 4.28
N ALA A 156 -7.15 13.65 4.81
CA ALA A 156 -6.59 14.69 5.67
C ALA A 156 -6.58 16.05 4.96
N LEU A 157 -6.02 16.11 3.74
CA LEU A 157 -5.98 17.34 2.94
C LEU A 157 -7.39 17.88 2.67
N SER A 158 -8.36 17.00 2.44
CA SER A 158 -9.71 17.41 2.09
C SER A 158 -10.58 17.81 3.27
N SER A 159 -10.19 17.45 4.50
CA SER A 159 -10.99 17.64 5.72
C SER A 159 -10.43 18.76 6.60
N ALA A 160 -9.24 19.27 6.29
CA ALA A 160 -8.61 20.33 7.07
C ALA A 160 -9.36 21.67 6.93
N PRO A 161 -9.69 22.33 8.06
CA PRO A 161 -10.32 23.66 8.08
C PRO A 161 -9.49 24.70 7.30
N GLY A 162 -8.16 24.67 7.46
CA GLY A 162 -7.22 25.55 6.75
C GLY A 162 -7.14 25.28 5.24
N THR A 163 -7.42 24.06 4.80
CA THR A 163 -7.52 23.75 3.36
C THR A 163 -8.66 24.53 2.73
N SER A 164 -9.76 24.80 3.43
CA SER A 164 -10.87 25.60 2.84
C SER A 164 -10.45 27.04 2.54
N GLN A 165 -9.62 27.65 3.39
CA GLN A 165 -9.07 28.99 3.17
C GLN A 165 -7.98 28.98 2.08
N LEU A 166 -7.05 28.01 2.12
CA LEU A 166 -6.03 27.81 1.07
C LEU A 166 -6.64 27.48 -0.30
N ILE A 167 -7.77 26.75 -0.32
CA ILE A 167 -8.58 26.44 -1.51
C ILE A 167 -9.29 27.69 -2.03
N ALA A 168 -9.76 28.56 -1.13
CA ALA A 168 -10.34 29.84 -1.51
C ALA A 168 -9.28 30.76 -2.14
N ASP A 169 -8.07 30.75 -1.60
CA ASP A 169 -6.95 31.57 -2.08
C ASP A 169 -6.28 30.98 -3.35
N ASP A 170 -6.36 29.66 -3.56
CA ASP A 170 -5.92 28.96 -4.79
C ASP A 170 -7.07 28.08 -5.37
N PRO A 171 -7.91 28.66 -6.25
CA PRO A 171 -8.99 27.94 -6.91
C PRO A 171 -8.52 26.73 -7.74
N LEU A 172 -7.27 26.73 -8.22
CA LEU A 172 -6.72 25.62 -9.00
C LEU A 172 -6.37 24.43 -8.11
N LEU A 173 -5.80 24.68 -6.93
CA LEU A 173 -5.55 23.63 -5.93
C LEU A 173 -6.86 22.94 -5.53
N ALA A 174 -7.91 23.74 -5.29
CA ALA A 174 -9.24 23.25 -5.00
C ALA A 174 -9.80 22.34 -6.10
N ALA A 175 -9.66 22.77 -7.37
CA ALA A 175 -10.09 21.98 -8.51
C ALA A 175 -9.31 20.67 -8.63
N LYS A 176 -8.00 20.66 -8.35
CA LYS A 176 -7.16 19.46 -8.35
C LYS A 176 -7.61 18.44 -7.28
N ILE A 177 -7.85 18.88 -6.05
CA ILE A 177 -8.32 18.00 -4.96
C ILE A 177 -9.68 17.40 -5.31
N ARG A 178 -10.63 18.23 -5.79
CA ARG A 178 -11.94 17.74 -6.27
C ARG A 178 -11.79 16.73 -7.41
N GLY A 179 -10.90 17.00 -8.36
CA GLY A 179 -10.59 16.11 -9.47
C GLY A 179 -10.06 14.75 -9.00
N LEU A 180 -9.12 14.72 -8.05
CA LEU A 180 -8.59 13.48 -7.47
C LEU A 180 -9.68 12.68 -6.75
N LYS A 181 -10.51 13.33 -5.94
CA LYS A 181 -11.67 12.70 -5.29
C LYS A 181 -12.63 12.09 -6.31
N ARG A 182 -12.97 12.84 -7.36
CA ARG A 182 -13.88 12.36 -8.41
C ARG A 182 -13.30 11.15 -9.14
N LYS A 183 -12.01 11.18 -9.47
CA LYS A 183 -11.29 10.05 -10.09
C LYS A 183 -11.34 8.79 -9.22
N ARG A 184 -11.12 8.93 -7.91
CA ARG A 184 -11.22 7.82 -6.95
C ARG A 184 -12.64 7.25 -6.90
N GLN A 185 -13.65 8.12 -6.74
CA GLN A 185 -15.05 7.71 -6.69
C GLN A 185 -15.50 6.96 -7.96
N MET A 186 -15.04 7.41 -9.14
CA MET A 186 -15.34 6.71 -10.39
C MET A 186 -14.76 5.29 -10.41
N LEU A 187 -13.55 5.10 -9.87
CA LEU A 187 -12.95 3.76 -9.74
C LEU A 187 -13.68 2.91 -8.71
N GLU A 188 -14.11 3.48 -7.58
CA GLU A 188 -14.90 2.76 -6.57
C GLU A 188 -16.24 2.26 -7.15
N VAL A 189 -17.00 3.15 -7.81
CA VAL A 189 -18.28 2.81 -8.45
C VAL A 189 -18.10 1.78 -9.57
N SER A 190 -16.94 1.75 -10.22
CA SER A 190 -16.63 0.77 -11.26
C SER A 190 -16.15 -0.59 -10.73
N GLY A 191 -16.15 -0.81 -9.41
CA GLY A 191 -15.67 -2.05 -8.78
C GLY A 191 -14.15 -2.14 -8.64
N GLY A 192 -13.45 -1.00 -8.67
CA GLY A 192 -11.99 -0.91 -8.63
C GLY A 192 -11.33 -0.98 -10.02
N ALA A 193 -10.04 -1.31 -10.02
CA ALA A 193 -9.26 -1.47 -11.24
C ALA A 193 -8.26 -2.61 -11.10
N LEU A 194 -7.99 -3.27 -12.23
CA LEU A 194 -7.07 -4.40 -12.37
C LEU A 194 -5.74 -3.95 -12.98
N SER A 195 -4.65 -4.64 -12.62
CA SER A 195 -3.36 -4.53 -13.31
C SER A 195 -3.36 -5.25 -14.65
N SER A 196 -2.38 -4.98 -15.52
CA SER A 196 -2.22 -5.72 -16.78
C SER A 196 -2.09 -7.24 -16.56
N GLU A 197 -1.44 -7.64 -15.46
CA GLU A 197 -1.28 -9.03 -15.02
C GLU A 197 -2.63 -9.66 -14.68
N GLN A 198 -3.44 -8.97 -13.86
CA GLN A 198 -4.77 -9.45 -13.46
C GLN A 198 -5.72 -9.52 -14.67
N VAL A 199 -5.68 -8.55 -15.58
CA VAL A 199 -6.47 -8.59 -16.81
C VAL A 199 -6.06 -9.77 -17.71
N ALA A 200 -4.76 -10.04 -17.81
CA ALA A 200 -4.25 -11.17 -18.57
C ALA A 200 -4.77 -12.51 -18.02
N GLU A 201 -4.78 -12.66 -16.68
CA GLU A 201 -5.33 -13.81 -15.99
C GLU A 201 -6.84 -13.95 -16.21
N VAL A 202 -7.60 -12.87 -16.00
CA VAL A 202 -9.06 -12.86 -16.19
C VAL A 202 -9.44 -13.26 -17.61
N LEU A 203 -8.74 -12.72 -18.62
CA LEU A 203 -9.06 -12.99 -20.03
C LEU A 203 -8.42 -14.28 -20.57
N GLY A 204 -7.55 -14.95 -19.82
CA GLY A 204 -6.79 -16.11 -20.30
C GLY A 204 -5.86 -15.78 -21.48
N ILE A 205 -5.32 -14.56 -21.54
CA ILE A 205 -4.42 -14.10 -22.63
C ILE A 205 -3.07 -13.64 -22.09
N SER A 206 -2.09 -13.43 -22.97
CA SER A 206 -0.81 -12.87 -22.56
C SER A 206 -0.90 -11.38 -22.21
N ARG A 207 -0.01 -10.89 -21.34
CA ARG A 207 0.13 -9.44 -21.06
C ARG A 207 0.37 -8.61 -22.33
N GLN A 208 1.10 -9.17 -23.31
CA GLN A 208 1.32 -8.53 -24.61
C GLN A 208 0.01 -8.39 -25.40
N ALA A 209 -0.87 -9.39 -25.33
CA ALA A 209 -2.19 -9.31 -25.95
C ALA A 209 -3.09 -8.27 -25.25
N VAL A 210 -3.02 -8.14 -23.91
CA VAL A 210 -3.68 -7.05 -23.18
C VAL A 210 -3.20 -5.68 -23.68
N ASP A 211 -1.88 -5.48 -23.78
CA ASP A 211 -1.32 -4.21 -24.27
C ASP A 211 -1.67 -3.92 -25.73
N LYS A 212 -1.77 -4.96 -26.57
CA LYS A 212 -2.26 -4.83 -27.95
C LYS A 212 -3.72 -4.38 -27.99
N ARG A 213 -4.59 -4.95 -27.15
CA ARG A 213 -6.01 -4.54 -27.07
C ARG A 213 -6.14 -3.10 -26.54
N ARG A 214 -5.37 -2.74 -25.50
CA ARG A 214 -5.27 -1.37 -25.00
C ARG A 214 -4.86 -0.39 -26.09
N SER A 215 -3.75 -0.66 -26.80
CA SER A 215 -3.24 0.24 -27.85
C SER A 215 -4.18 0.35 -29.05
N SER A 216 -5.00 -0.68 -29.27
CA SER A 216 -6.07 -0.68 -30.27
C SER A 216 -7.38 -0.05 -29.77
N ASN A 217 -7.39 0.56 -28.58
CA ASN A 217 -8.56 1.16 -27.93
C ASN A 217 -9.74 0.18 -27.74
N GLN A 218 -9.43 -1.11 -27.58
CA GLN A 218 -10.40 -2.17 -27.26
C GLN A 218 -10.55 -2.41 -25.75
N LEU A 219 -9.68 -1.79 -24.95
CA LEU A 219 -9.75 -1.75 -23.49
C LEU A 219 -9.52 -0.32 -23.03
N LEU A 220 -10.38 0.16 -22.13
CA LEU A 220 -10.16 1.38 -21.37
C LEU A 220 -9.04 1.14 -20.35
N ALA A 221 -8.00 1.96 -20.43
CA ALA A 221 -6.87 1.91 -19.54
C ALA A 221 -6.51 3.31 -19.03
N LEU A 222 -6.39 3.42 -17.70
CA LEU A 222 -5.99 4.64 -17.02
C LEU A 222 -4.49 4.58 -16.73
N THR A 223 -3.74 5.57 -17.20
CA THR A 223 -2.29 5.63 -16.96
C THR A 223 -1.98 5.83 -15.48
N GLN A 224 -0.99 5.09 -14.99
CA GLN A 224 -0.39 5.25 -13.66
C GLN A 224 1.03 5.84 -13.78
N GLY A 225 1.30 6.60 -14.85
CA GLY A 225 2.62 7.14 -15.17
C GLY A 225 3.63 6.02 -15.41
N ARG A 226 4.76 6.05 -14.68
CA ARG A 226 5.82 5.03 -14.81
C ARG A 226 5.41 3.64 -14.33
N ARG A 227 4.30 3.53 -13.59
CA ARG A 227 3.78 2.26 -13.07
C ARG A 227 2.93 1.48 -14.08
N GLY A 228 2.76 2.01 -15.30
CA GLY A 228 2.02 1.35 -16.38
C GLY A 228 0.55 1.79 -16.42
N TYR A 229 -0.37 0.83 -16.50
CA TYR A 229 -1.79 1.06 -16.70
C TYR A 229 -2.64 0.25 -15.73
N SER A 230 -3.76 0.83 -15.32
CA SER A 230 -4.84 0.16 -14.60
C SER A 230 -6.10 0.13 -15.45
N TYR A 231 -6.83 -0.98 -15.40
CA TYR A 231 -8.02 -1.23 -16.20
C TYR A 231 -9.24 -1.29 -15.27
N PRO A 232 -10.19 -0.34 -15.37
CA PRO A 232 -11.42 -0.40 -14.58
C PRO A 232 -12.10 -1.76 -14.70
N SER A 233 -12.46 -2.37 -13.57
CA SER A 233 -12.86 -3.79 -13.51
C SER A 233 -14.22 -4.06 -14.16
N PHE A 234 -15.11 -3.07 -14.22
CA PHE A 234 -16.42 -3.16 -14.89
C PHE A 234 -16.36 -3.70 -16.34
N GLN A 235 -15.20 -3.57 -17.00
CA GLN A 235 -14.99 -4.00 -18.37
C GLN A 235 -15.01 -5.52 -18.54
N PHE A 236 -14.86 -6.28 -17.46
CA PHE A 236 -14.64 -7.72 -17.50
C PHE A 236 -15.74 -8.47 -16.75
N GLU A 237 -16.24 -9.52 -17.38
CA GLU A 237 -17.26 -10.41 -16.84
C GLU A 237 -17.07 -11.81 -17.45
N ASP A 238 -17.15 -12.86 -16.64
CA ASP A 238 -17.04 -14.27 -17.08
C ASP A 238 -15.84 -14.57 -18.00
N GLY A 239 -14.67 -14.03 -17.66
CA GLY A 239 -13.42 -14.24 -18.39
C GLY A 239 -13.35 -13.59 -19.77
N ARG A 240 -14.25 -12.64 -20.07
CA ARG A 240 -14.27 -11.86 -21.31
C ARG A 240 -14.52 -10.38 -21.02
N THR A 241 -14.41 -9.55 -22.04
CA THR A 241 -14.88 -8.16 -21.96
C THR A 241 -16.39 -8.09 -22.08
N ILE A 242 -17.03 -7.15 -21.39
CA ILE A 242 -18.48 -6.92 -21.52
C ILE A 242 -18.86 -6.65 -22.98
N ARG A 243 -20.05 -7.13 -23.37
CA ARG A 243 -20.54 -7.00 -24.75
C ARG A 243 -20.73 -5.52 -25.10
N GLY A 244 -20.28 -5.12 -26.29
CA GLY A 244 -20.42 -3.74 -26.76
C GLY A 244 -19.29 -2.79 -26.34
N LEU A 245 -18.33 -3.24 -25.52
CA LEU A 245 -17.27 -2.36 -25.01
C LEU A 245 -16.44 -1.76 -26.14
N GLU A 246 -16.00 -2.59 -27.09
CA GLU A 246 -15.11 -2.15 -28.18
C GLU A 246 -15.82 -1.17 -29.12
N GLU A 247 -17.10 -1.42 -29.41
CA GLU A 247 -17.95 -0.58 -30.24
C GLU A 247 -18.14 0.80 -29.63
N VAL A 248 -18.39 0.85 -28.31
CA VAL A 248 -18.53 2.10 -27.56
C VAL A 248 -17.20 2.84 -27.48
N LEU A 249 -16.10 2.16 -27.14
CA LEU A 249 -14.77 2.76 -27.08
C LEU A 249 -14.33 3.33 -28.45
N ALA A 250 -14.71 2.68 -29.55
CA ALA A 250 -14.44 3.18 -30.89
C ALA A 250 -15.09 4.56 -31.16
N GLN A 251 -16.27 4.82 -30.59
CA GLN A 251 -16.92 6.14 -30.66
C GLN A 251 -16.19 7.18 -29.80
N LEU A 252 -15.62 6.77 -28.68
CA LEU A 252 -14.98 7.66 -27.70
C LEU A 252 -13.47 7.83 -27.91
N LYS A 253 -12.92 7.30 -29.01
CA LYS A 253 -11.46 7.23 -29.27
C LYS A 253 -10.72 8.59 -29.24
N SER A 254 -11.44 9.69 -29.47
CA SER A 254 -10.88 11.06 -29.45
C SER A 254 -10.75 11.64 -28.05
N LEU A 255 -11.40 11.02 -27.06
CA LEU A 255 -11.43 11.48 -25.68
C LEU A 255 -10.29 10.86 -24.88
N ASP A 256 -9.73 11.62 -23.94
CA ASP A 256 -8.81 11.09 -22.93
C ASP A 256 -9.48 9.96 -22.12
N PRO A 257 -8.72 8.95 -21.67
CA PRO A 257 -9.25 7.83 -20.90
C PRO A 257 -10.08 8.23 -19.67
N TRP A 258 -9.75 9.33 -18.99
CA TRP A 258 -10.59 9.79 -17.87
C TRP A 258 -11.94 10.33 -18.34
N MET A 259 -12.01 11.02 -19.48
CA MET A 259 -13.29 11.41 -20.09
C MET A 259 -14.11 10.20 -20.56
N GLN A 260 -13.46 9.16 -21.10
CA GLN A 260 -14.13 7.89 -21.39
C GLN A 260 -14.70 7.26 -20.10
N MET A 261 -13.94 7.27 -19.01
CA MET A 261 -14.41 6.80 -17.70
C MET A 261 -15.61 7.61 -17.18
N VAL A 262 -15.61 8.94 -17.37
CA VAL A 262 -16.75 9.80 -17.01
C VAL A 262 -17.99 9.39 -17.79
N PHE A 263 -17.88 9.12 -19.10
CA PHE A 263 -19.00 8.60 -19.89
C PHE A 263 -19.60 7.36 -19.24
N PHE A 264 -18.76 6.34 -18.98
CA PHE A 264 -19.23 5.05 -18.45
C PHE A 264 -19.87 5.13 -17.07
N THR A 265 -19.39 6.03 -16.21
CA THR A 265 -19.80 6.11 -14.80
C THR A 265 -20.84 7.19 -14.49
N SER A 266 -21.18 8.04 -15.46
CA SER A 266 -22.13 9.13 -15.25
C SER A 266 -23.52 8.78 -15.82
N PRO A 267 -24.61 9.13 -15.11
CA PRO A 267 -25.96 9.08 -15.66
C PRO A 267 -26.05 9.78 -17.02
N ASN A 268 -26.71 9.15 -17.99
CA ASN A 268 -26.86 9.70 -19.33
C ASN A 268 -28.35 9.84 -19.67
N GLU A 269 -28.77 11.06 -20.03
CA GLU A 269 -30.18 11.35 -20.35
C GLU A 269 -30.68 10.54 -21.55
N ARG A 270 -29.83 10.31 -22.56
CA ARG A 270 -30.15 9.48 -23.73
C ARG A 270 -30.36 8.01 -23.37
N LEU A 271 -29.93 7.60 -22.17
CA LEU A 271 -30.10 6.26 -21.60
C LEU A 271 -31.10 6.26 -20.45
N GLY A 272 -32.03 7.23 -20.41
CA GLY A 272 -33.07 7.31 -19.38
C GLY A 272 -32.53 7.61 -17.97
N GLY A 273 -31.42 8.36 -17.88
CA GLY A 273 -30.78 8.69 -16.60
C GLY A 273 -29.97 7.54 -15.99
N LYS A 274 -29.78 6.44 -16.73
CA LYS A 274 -28.90 5.33 -16.34
C LYS A 274 -27.50 5.51 -16.91
N THR A 275 -26.53 4.87 -16.28
CA THR A 275 -25.14 4.87 -16.73
C THR A 275 -24.97 3.94 -17.94
N PRO A 276 -23.97 4.19 -18.81
CA PRO A 276 -23.60 3.24 -19.85
C PRO A 276 -23.24 1.85 -19.31
N ILE A 277 -22.59 1.75 -18.15
CA ILE A 277 -22.26 0.47 -17.51
C ILE A 277 -23.53 -0.35 -17.25
N GLU A 278 -24.53 0.25 -16.58
CA GLU A 278 -25.80 -0.42 -16.26
C GLU A 278 -26.56 -0.89 -17.53
N ASN A 279 -26.44 -0.13 -18.64
CA ASN A 279 -27.11 -0.47 -19.89
C ASN A 279 -26.38 -1.58 -20.65
N LEU A 280 -25.04 -1.56 -20.69
CA LEU A 280 -24.25 -2.62 -21.31
C LEU A 280 -24.43 -3.96 -20.59
N GLN A 281 -24.55 -3.95 -19.25
CA GLN A 281 -24.88 -5.15 -18.47
C GLN A 281 -26.26 -5.73 -18.82
N LYS A 282 -27.19 -4.92 -19.33
CA LYS A 282 -28.50 -5.35 -19.83
C LYS A 282 -28.49 -5.74 -21.31
N GLY A 283 -27.33 -5.66 -21.97
CA GLY A 283 -27.18 -5.95 -23.40
C GLY A 283 -27.67 -4.84 -24.34
N LEU A 284 -27.94 -3.64 -23.83
CA LEU A 284 -28.43 -2.47 -24.60
C LEU A 284 -27.28 -1.78 -25.35
N VAL A 285 -26.59 -2.52 -26.21
CA VAL A 285 -25.35 -2.09 -26.86
C VAL A 285 -25.60 -0.97 -27.87
N GLU A 286 -26.69 -1.05 -28.64
CA GLU A 286 -26.97 -0.07 -29.70
C GLU A 286 -27.30 1.30 -29.12
N GLU A 287 -28.07 1.34 -28.03
CA GLU A 287 -28.44 2.56 -27.31
C GLU A 287 -27.19 3.24 -26.73
N VAL A 288 -26.32 2.47 -26.09
CA VAL A 288 -25.08 2.99 -25.50
C VAL A 288 -24.13 3.50 -26.58
N THR A 289 -23.99 2.77 -27.69
CA THR A 289 -23.14 3.18 -28.82
C THR A 289 -23.65 4.48 -29.45
N ARG A 290 -24.97 4.63 -29.61
CA ARG A 290 -25.60 5.88 -30.09
C ARG A 290 -25.43 7.03 -29.11
N ALA A 291 -25.50 6.76 -27.80
CA ALA A 291 -25.23 7.78 -26.79
C ALA A 291 -23.76 8.25 -26.84
N ALA A 292 -22.83 7.31 -27.07
CA ALA A 292 -21.40 7.56 -27.18
C ALA A 292 -21.02 8.36 -28.43
N SER A 293 -21.65 8.12 -29.57
CA SER A 293 -21.33 8.83 -30.83
C SER A 293 -21.57 10.33 -30.76
N GLY A 294 -22.56 10.77 -29.96
CA GLY A 294 -22.84 12.19 -29.72
C GLY A 294 -22.28 12.72 -28.40
N TYR A 295 -21.33 12.02 -27.77
CA TYR A 295 -20.74 12.40 -26.49
C TYR A 295 -19.51 13.28 -26.71
N GLY A 296 -19.38 14.38 -25.96
CA GLY A 296 -18.33 15.38 -26.15
C GLY A 296 -18.72 16.57 -27.04
N GLU A 297 -19.73 16.42 -27.90
CA GLU A 297 -20.34 17.56 -28.64
C GLU A 297 -21.23 18.44 -27.73
N GLN A 298 -21.65 17.92 -26.58
CA GLN A 298 -22.51 18.62 -25.60
C GLN A 298 -21.73 19.38 -24.52
N GLY A 299 -20.39 19.44 -24.60
CA GLY A 299 -19.54 20.16 -23.65
C GLY A 299 -19.38 21.66 -23.92
N ALA A 300 -20.05 22.20 -24.94
CA ALA A 300 -20.07 23.61 -25.29
C ALA A 300 -21.44 24.24 -25.01
N LEU A 301 -21.87 24.23 -23.74
CA LEU A 301 -22.94 25.08 -23.22
C LEU A 301 -22.58 25.55 -21.80
#